data_AF-A0A840WQC5-F1
#
_entry.id   AF-A0A840WQC5-F1
#
_cell.length_a   1.000
_cell.length_b   1.000
_cell.length_c   1.000
_cell.angle_alpha   90.00
_cell.angle_beta   90.00
_cell.angle_gamma   90.00
#
_symmetry.space_group_name_H-M   'P 1'
#
loop_
_entity.id
_entity.type
_entity.pdbx_description
1 polymer ?
#
loop_
_entity_poly.entity_id
_entity_poly.type
_entity_poly.pdbx_seq_one_letter_code
_entity_poly.pdbx_strand_id
1 'polypeptide(L)'
;MIAKQPDPSWLVNVELNVGEPTYLNAAEMIYGEDAEHWWKELGDLLYGRPGWYCEITNSDTGMEMMWSFGALRASLFNISFDGDRDYALFDWEADSTERFSTINELRAWLDVNEERHTDHPRNLHDLVAASDWSVLKTVGFDIDVIFDGETWIATVRRLPVTMSTADSLSNVVSRARDAITHVFDAPPEVAQDIQVRVHLDHTAAAML
;
A
#
# COMPACT_ATOMS: atom_id res chain seq x y z
N MET A 1 27.72 -24.51 12.29
CA MET A 1 26.72 -23.43 12.09
C MET A 1 27.49 -22.22 11.60
N ILE A 2 27.23 -21.77 10.37
CA ILE A 2 27.84 -20.55 9.82
C ILE A 2 26.91 -19.41 10.25
N ALA A 3 27.39 -18.51 11.09
CA ALA A 3 26.63 -17.32 11.47
C ALA A 3 26.40 -16.47 10.21
N LYS A 4 25.14 -16.23 9.85
CA LYS A 4 24.77 -15.30 8.77
C LYS A 4 25.28 -13.92 9.18
N GLN A 5 26.07 -13.32 8.28
CA GLN A 5 26.60 -11.98 8.48
C GLN A 5 25.43 -10.99 8.32
N PRO A 6 25.19 -10.08 9.28
CA PRO A 6 24.07 -9.14 9.19
C PRO A 6 24.24 -8.21 7.98
N ASP A 7 23.13 -7.94 7.29
CA ASP A 7 23.10 -7.03 6.14
C ASP A 7 23.50 -5.61 6.59
N PRO A 8 24.27 -4.87 5.79
CA PRO A 8 24.83 -3.63 6.27
C PRO A 8 23.79 -2.49 6.29
N SER A 9 23.74 -1.76 7.41
CA SER A 9 22.68 -0.82 7.81
C SER A 9 22.49 0.43 6.93
N TRP A 10 23.33 0.64 5.91
CA TRP A 10 23.27 1.81 5.01
C TRP A 10 22.34 1.61 3.81
N LEU A 11 21.72 0.43 3.66
CA LEU A 11 20.75 0.11 2.61
C LEU A 11 19.29 0.46 2.97
N VAL A 12 19.01 0.89 4.21
CA VAL A 12 17.66 0.92 4.78
C VAL A 12 17.47 2.24 5.55
N ASN A 13 16.48 3.04 5.15
CA ASN A 13 16.03 4.15 5.98
C ASN A 13 14.94 3.62 6.91
N VAL A 14 15.28 3.42 8.18
CA VAL A 14 14.43 2.74 9.17
C VAL A 14 13.46 3.75 9.79
N GLU A 15 12.18 3.67 9.41
CA GLU A 15 11.10 4.31 10.17
C GLU A 15 10.44 3.27 11.09
N LEU A 16 10.49 3.54 12.39
CA LEU A 16 9.88 2.73 13.44
C LEU A 16 8.38 3.03 13.48
N ASN A 17 7.55 2.06 13.13
CA ASN A 17 6.10 2.22 13.10
C ASN A 17 5.56 2.09 14.54
N VAL A 18 5.45 3.22 15.25
CA VAL A 18 5.02 3.26 16.66
C VAL A 18 3.50 3.37 16.74
N GLY A 19 2.83 2.23 16.81
CA GLY A 19 1.59 1.94 17.56
C GLY A 19 0.54 3.04 17.75
N GLU A 20 0.07 3.66 16.67
CA GLU A 20 -1.33 4.02 16.38
C GLU A 20 -1.32 4.50 14.93
N PRO A 21 -2.19 4.01 14.04
CA PRO A 21 -2.10 4.39 12.65
C PRO A 21 -2.26 5.91 12.53
N THR A 22 -1.27 6.61 11.97
CA THR A 22 -1.29 8.07 11.79
C THR A 22 -2.59 8.58 11.13
N TYR A 23 -3.29 7.73 10.37
CA TYR A 23 -4.60 8.04 9.79
C TYR A 23 -5.73 8.17 10.82
N LEU A 24 -5.69 7.49 11.97
CA LEU A 24 -6.72 7.62 13.03
C LEU A 24 -6.64 8.99 13.70
N ASN A 25 -5.43 9.44 14.03
CA ASN A 25 -5.21 10.80 14.54
C ASN A 25 -5.67 11.84 13.51
N ALA A 26 -5.42 11.60 12.22
CA ALA A 26 -5.91 12.48 11.16
C ALA A 26 -7.44 12.46 11.04
N ALA A 27 -8.07 11.29 11.15
CA ALA A 27 -9.53 11.14 11.15
C ALA A 27 -10.17 11.93 12.28
N GLU A 28 -9.65 11.80 13.51
CA GLU A 28 -10.13 12.52 14.68
C GLU A 28 -10.00 14.04 14.47
N MET A 29 -8.86 14.50 13.93
CA MET A 29 -8.65 15.93 13.63
C MET A 29 -9.60 16.49 12.56
N ILE A 30 -9.94 15.69 11.54
CA ILE A 30 -10.75 16.14 10.40
C ILE A 30 -12.26 16.04 10.70
N TYR A 31 -12.68 14.95 11.34
CA TYR A 31 -14.09 14.57 11.47
C TYR A 31 -14.60 14.51 12.92
N GLY A 32 -13.70 14.64 13.91
CA GLY A 32 -14.02 14.52 15.33
C GLY A 32 -14.04 13.09 15.87
N GLU A 33 -14.07 12.95 17.19
CA GLU A 33 -14.05 11.66 17.91
C GLU A 33 -15.16 10.70 17.45
N ASP A 34 -16.33 11.22 17.09
CA ASP A 34 -17.48 10.40 16.68
C ASP A 34 -17.26 9.63 15.36
N ALA A 35 -16.33 10.09 14.52
CA ALA A 35 -15.98 9.44 13.25
C ALA A 35 -14.80 8.45 13.40
N GLU A 36 -14.10 8.46 14.53
CA GLU A 36 -12.92 7.60 14.77
C GLU A 36 -13.27 6.12 14.62
N HIS A 37 -14.43 5.70 15.12
CA HIS A 37 -14.87 4.30 15.04
C HIS A 37 -15.02 3.83 13.58
N TRP A 38 -15.59 4.68 12.72
CA TRP A 38 -15.77 4.35 11.30
C TRP A 38 -14.43 4.23 10.59
N TRP A 39 -13.53 5.18 10.82
CA TRP A 39 -12.19 5.17 10.23
C TRP A 39 -11.34 4.02 10.75
N LYS A 40 -11.55 3.61 11.99
CA LYS A 40 -10.94 2.42 12.58
C LYS A 40 -11.43 1.13 11.95
N GLU A 41 -12.74 0.94 11.80
CA GLU A 41 -13.27 -0.26 11.13
C GLU A 41 -12.80 -0.35 9.67
N LEU A 42 -12.80 0.77 8.95
CA LEU A 42 -12.32 0.82 7.58
C LEU A 42 -10.82 0.54 7.50
N GLY A 43 -10.06 1.15 8.41
CA GLY A 43 -8.63 0.94 8.51
C GLY A 43 -8.28 -0.49 8.90
N ASP A 44 -9.00 -1.13 9.82
CA ASP A 44 -8.80 -2.54 10.18
C ASP A 44 -9.08 -3.48 8.99
N LEU A 45 -9.97 -3.08 8.07
CA LEU A 45 -10.25 -3.82 6.84
C LEU A 45 -9.17 -3.63 5.75
N LEU A 46 -8.69 -2.40 5.56
CA LEU A 46 -7.87 -2.01 4.41
C LEU A 46 -6.38 -1.88 4.72
N TYR A 47 -6.02 -1.61 5.97
CA TYR A 47 -4.63 -1.50 6.38
C TYR A 47 -3.93 -2.85 6.23
N GLY A 48 -2.86 -2.86 5.44
CA GLY A 48 -2.14 -4.08 5.09
C GLY A 48 -2.77 -4.87 3.93
N ARG A 49 -3.95 -4.48 3.43
CA ARG A 49 -4.52 -5.04 2.20
C ARG A 49 -3.75 -4.47 1.00
N PRO A 50 -3.18 -5.32 0.11
CA PRO A 50 -2.38 -4.84 -1.02
C PRO A 50 -3.13 -3.86 -1.91
N GLY A 51 -2.44 -2.82 -2.40
CA GLY A 51 -3.01 -1.81 -3.29
C GLY A 51 -3.83 -0.71 -2.61
N TRP A 52 -4.24 -0.87 -1.35
CA TRP A 52 -4.96 0.16 -0.58
C TRP A 52 -4.03 1.11 0.15
N TYR A 53 -4.46 2.37 0.22
CA TYR A 53 -3.77 3.39 0.99
C TYR A 53 -4.70 4.54 1.36
N CYS A 54 -4.42 5.16 2.50
CA CYS A 54 -5.14 6.35 2.94
C CYS A 54 -4.50 7.60 2.33
N GLU A 55 -5.33 8.48 1.77
CA GLU A 55 -4.97 9.80 1.26
C GLU A 55 -5.73 10.88 2.01
N ILE A 56 -5.03 11.97 2.32
CA ILE A 56 -5.64 13.21 2.80
C ILE A 56 -5.47 14.24 1.68
N THR A 57 -6.59 14.71 1.17
CA THR A 57 -6.65 15.76 0.14
C THR A 57 -7.07 17.07 0.78
N ASN A 58 -6.48 18.16 0.31
CA ASN A 58 -6.87 19.50 0.73
C ASN A 58 -7.64 20.13 -0.42
N SER A 59 -8.90 20.48 -0.17
CA SER A 59 -9.80 21.09 -1.13
C SER A 59 -10.18 22.50 -0.66
N ASP A 60 -10.77 23.29 -1.55
CA ASP A 60 -11.31 24.61 -1.20
C ASP A 60 -12.41 24.52 -0.11
N THR A 61 -13.03 23.35 0.05
CA THR A 61 -14.10 23.07 1.02
C THR A 61 -13.59 22.45 2.33
N GLY A 62 -12.30 22.10 2.41
CA GLY A 62 -11.68 21.54 3.62
C GLY A 62 -10.72 20.40 3.34
N MET A 63 -10.20 19.81 4.42
CA MET A 63 -9.45 18.56 4.34
C MET A 63 -10.43 17.39 4.26
N GLU A 64 -10.21 16.50 3.30
CA GLU A 64 -10.97 15.28 3.13
C GLU A 64 -10.03 14.08 3.13
N MET A 65 -10.45 13.01 3.79
CA MET A 65 -9.72 11.76 3.84
C MET A 65 -10.47 10.70 3.04
N MET A 66 -9.73 9.84 2.33
CA MET A 66 -10.27 8.72 1.58
C MET A 66 -9.29 7.55 1.58
N TRP A 67 -9.82 6.34 1.44
CA TRP A 67 -9.02 5.18 1.09
C TRP A 67 -9.07 4.97 -0.41
N SER A 68 -7.90 4.97 -1.03
CA SER A 68 -7.73 4.81 -2.47
C SER A 68 -7.14 3.44 -2.77
N PHE A 69 -7.60 2.82 -3.85
CA PHE A 69 -7.00 1.61 -4.41
C PHE A 69 -6.37 1.90 -5.76
N GLY A 70 -5.12 1.50 -5.93
CA GLY A 70 -4.43 1.51 -7.21
C GLY A 70 -2.95 1.88 -7.11
N ALA A 71 -2.25 1.69 -8.23
CA ALA A 71 -0.82 1.91 -8.34
C ALA A 71 -0.49 3.32 -8.83
N LEU A 72 0.66 3.88 -8.44
CA LEU A 72 1.15 5.19 -8.91
C LEU A 72 0.14 6.33 -8.73
N ARG A 73 -0.64 6.30 -7.64
CA ARG A 73 -1.77 7.22 -7.38
C ARG A 73 -2.95 7.10 -8.34
N ALA A 74 -3.05 5.99 -9.07
CA ALA A 74 -4.30 5.61 -9.70
C ALA A 74 -5.34 5.38 -8.59
N SER A 75 -6.48 6.04 -8.74
CA SER A 75 -7.55 6.14 -7.76
C SER A 75 -8.75 5.38 -8.32
N LEU A 76 -8.57 4.05 -8.46
CA LEU A 76 -9.46 3.16 -9.20
C LEU A 76 -10.69 2.76 -8.37
N PHE A 77 -10.47 2.57 -7.07
CA PHE A 77 -11.54 2.64 -6.08
C PHE A 77 -11.23 3.74 -5.08
N ASN A 78 -12.26 4.44 -4.62
CA ASN A 78 -12.15 5.42 -3.55
C ASN A 78 -13.26 5.18 -2.54
N ILE A 79 -12.89 4.98 -1.28
CA ILE A 79 -13.83 4.81 -0.18
C ILE A 79 -13.78 6.05 0.71
N SER A 80 -14.91 6.72 0.83
CA SER A 80 -15.09 7.90 1.68
C SER A 80 -16.26 7.73 2.64
N PHE A 81 -16.26 8.58 3.66
CA PHE A 81 -17.37 8.70 4.60
C PHE A 81 -18.40 9.70 4.06
N ASP A 82 -19.69 9.34 4.02
CA ASP A 82 -20.77 10.20 3.51
C ASP A 82 -21.76 10.69 4.60
N GLY A 83 -21.26 11.01 5.81
CA GLY A 83 -22.04 11.68 6.85
C GLY A 83 -23.05 10.82 7.61
N ASP A 84 -23.77 9.93 6.92
CA ASP A 84 -24.84 9.08 7.47
C ASP A 84 -24.37 7.69 7.93
N ARG A 85 -23.05 7.52 8.15
CA ARG A 85 -22.36 6.26 8.52
C ARG A 85 -22.27 5.19 7.44
N ASP A 86 -22.65 5.51 6.20
CA ASP A 86 -22.46 4.61 5.06
C ASP A 86 -21.02 4.68 4.50
N TYR A 87 -20.53 3.55 4.01
CA TYR A 87 -19.30 3.46 3.23
C TYR A 87 -19.63 3.72 1.76
N ALA A 88 -19.16 4.84 1.22
CA ALA A 88 -19.33 5.17 -0.19
C ALA A 88 -18.08 4.74 -0.96
N LEU A 89 -18.21 3.77 -1.87
CA LEU A 89 -17.14 3.32 -2.76
C LEU A 89 -17.41 3.83 -4.17
N PHE A 90 -16.55 4.71 -4.67
CA PHE A 90 -16.54 5.10 -6.08
C PHE A 90 -15.66 4.15 -6.88
N ASP A 91 -16.20 3.56 -7.95
CA ASP A 91 -15.51 2.75 -8.94
C ASP A 91 -15.27 3.59 -10.20
N TRP A 92 -13.99 3.87 -10.48
CA TRP A 92 -13.60 4.72 -11.60
C TRP A 92 -13.93 4.10 -12.96
N GLU A 93 -13.82 2.78 -13.11
CA GLU A 93 -14.10 2.11 -14.38
C GLU A 93 -15.61 2.06 -14.65
N ALA A 94 -16.41 1.80 -13.62
CA ALA A 94 -17.86 1.80 -13.72
C ALA A 94 -18.49 3.20 -13.71
N ASP A 95 -17.70 4.24 -13.39
CA ASP A 95 -18.15 5.62 -13.17
C ASP A 95 -19.37 5.69 -12.25
N SER A 96 -19.30 4.99 -11.12
CA SER A 96 -20.44 4.84 -10.22
C SER A 96 -20.04 4.72 -8.75
N THR A 97 -20.94 5.11 -7.86
CA THR A 97 -20.76 4.98 -6.41
C THR A 97 -21.69 3.90 -5.86
N GLU A 98 -21.09 2.88 -5.26
CA GLU A 98 -21.80 1.91 -4.43
C GLU A 98 -21.79 2.35 -2.96
N ARG A 99 -22.86 2.01 -2.24
CA ARG A 99 -23.04 2.39 -0.83
C ARG A 99 -23.27 1.14 0.00
N PHE A 100 -22.52 1.03 1.09
CA PHE A 100 -22.62 -0.08 2.03
C PHE A 100 -22.98 0.45 3.42
N SER A 101 -23.97 -0.16 4.04
CA SER A 101 -24.45 0.25 5.36
C SER A 101 -23.60 -0.35 6.49
N THR A 102 -22.79 -1.37 6.19
CA THR A 102 -21.90 -2.02 7.15
C THR A 102 -20.54 -2.36 6.55
N ILE A 103 -19.52 -2.44 7.41
CA ILE A 103 -18.16 -2.85 7.01
C ILE A 103 -18.12 -4.27 6.41
N ASN A 104 -19.03 -5.15 6.82
CA ASN A 104 -19.09 -6.53 6.32
C ASN A 104 -19.67 -6.60 4.90
N GLU A 105 -20.61 -5.73 4.56
CA GLU A 105 -21.13 -5.60 3.19
C GLU A 105 -20.02 -5.10 2.26
N LEU A 106 -19.28 -4.07 2.69
CA LEU A 106 -18.11 -3.57 1.96
C LEU A 106 -17.05 -4.67 1.77
N ARG A 107 -16.70 -5.41 2.84
CA ARG A 107 -15.75 -6.53 2.75
C ARG A 107 -16.18 -7.57 1.72
N ALA A 108 -17.44 -8.02 1.80
CA ALA A 108 -17.96 -9.04 0.89
C ALA A 108 -17.92 -8.56 -0.58
N TRP A 109 -18.18 -7.28 -0.83
CA TRP A 109 -18.05 -6.71 -2.16
C TRP A 109 -16.61 -6.66 -2.64
N LEU A 110 -15.67 -6.20 -1.79
CA LEU A 110 -14.24 -6.13 -2.11
C LEU A 110 -13.67 -7.51 -2.42
N ASP A 111 -14.05 -8.54 -1.68
CA ASP A 111 -13.58 -9.92 -1.89
C ASP A 111 -13.98 -10.50 -3.26
N VAL A 112 -14.98 -9.91 -3.93
CA VAL A 112 -15.42 -10.30 -5.29
C VAL A 112 -14.85 -9.37 -6.36
N ASN A 113 -14.69 -8.09 -6.05
CA ASN A 113 -14.50 -7.04 -7.07
C ASN A 113 -13.10 -6.41 -7.08
N GLU A 114 -12.32 -6.57 -6.02
CA GLU A 114 -11.01 -5.93 -5.90
C GLU A 114 -10.03 -6.40 -6.99
N GLU A 115 -10.12 -7.67 -7.38
CA GLU A 115 -9.23 -8.25 -8.38
C GLU A 115 -9.38 -7.61 -9.77
N ARG A 116 -10.51 -6.96 -10.06
CA ARG A 116 -10.78 -6.31 -11.36
C ARG A 116 -9.70 -5.30 -11.75
N HIS A 117 -9.14 -4.61 -10.76
CA HIS A 117 -8.17 -3.53 -10.96
C HIS A 117 -6.72 -3.96 -10.71
N THR A 118 -6.48 -5.24 -10.41
CA THR A 118 -5.12 -5.75 -10.10
C THR A 118 -4.15 -5.69 -11.27
N ASP A 119 -4.66 -5.84 -12.51
CA ASP A 119 -3.87 -5.76 -13.75
C ASP A 119 -3.71 -4.31 -14.26
N HIS A 120 -4.32 -3.30 -13.63
CA HIS A 120 -4.20 -1.90 -14.05
C HIS A 120 -2.73 -1.40 -14.21
N PRO A 121 -1.77 -1.77 -13.34
CA PRO A 121 -0.37 -1.39 -13.54
C PRO A 121 0.20 -1.83 -14.90
N ARG A 122 -0.25 -2.97 -15.44
CA ARG A 122 0.15 -3.44 -16.78
C ARG A 122 -0.45 -2.58 -17.88
N ASN A 123 -1.66 -2.05 -17.69
CA ASN A 123 -2.25 -1.10 -18.62
C ASN A 123 -1.47 0.23 -18.68
N LEU A 124 -0.64 0.53 -17.67
CA LEU A 124 0.26 1.69 -17.67
C LEU A 124 1.61 1.40 -18.36
N HIS A 125 1.86 0.18 -18.83
CA HIS A 125 3.15 -0.23 -19.42
C HIS A 125 3.63 0.75 -20.50
N ASP A 126 2.82 0.97 -21.54
CA ASP A 126 3.21 1.82 -22.68
C ASP A 126 3.56 3.26 -22.24
N LEU A 127 2.81 3.79 -21.27
CA LEU A 127 3.02 5.12 -20.72
C LEU A 127 4.34 5.21 -19.94
N VAL A 128 4.60 4.22 -19.10
CA VAL A 128 5.80 4.16 -18.26
C VAL A 128 7.05 3.86 -19.11
N ALA A 129 6.93 2.94 -20.06
CA ALA A 129 7.99 2.56 -21.01
C ALA A 129 8.38 3.72 -21.91
N ALA A 130 7.43 4.54 -22.37
CA ALA A 130 7.70 5.74 -23.17
C ALA A 130 8.60 6.76 -22.46
N SER A 131 8.70 6.69 -21.13
CA SER A 131 9.54 7.55 -20.29
C SER A 131 10.80 6.86 -19.78
N ASP A 132 11.25 5.77 -20.43
CA ASP A 132 12.40 4.94 -20.01
C ASP A 132 12.32 4.50 -18.54
N TRP A 133 11.10 4.15 -18.10
CA TRP A 133 10.82 3.70 -16.73
C TRP A 133 11.18 4.73 -15.65
N SER A 134 11.40 5.99 -16.04
CA SER A 134 11.80 7.06 -15.12
C SER A 134 10.81 7.21 -13.96
N VAL A 135 9.51 7.07 -14.23
CA VAL A 135 8.46 7.07 -13.21
C VAL A 135 8.73 6.03 -12.11
N LEU A 136 9.05 4.78 -12.46
CA LEU A 136 9.35 3.73 -11.47
C LEU A 136 10.63 4.03 -10.69
N LYS A 137 11.63 4.61 -11.36
CA LYS A 137 12.93 4.97 -10.76
C LYS A 137 12.81 6.15 -9.79
N THR A 138 11.86 7.06 -10.01
CA THR A 138 11.76 8.33 -9.24
C THR A 138 10.62 8.40 -8.22
N VAL A 139 9.53 7.66 -8.42
CA VAL A 139 8.34 7.80 -7.55
C VAL A 139 8.61 7.38 -6.11
N GLY A 140 9.51 6.41 -5.94
CA GLY A 140 9.83 5.78 -4.65
C GLY A 140 8.69 4.87 -4.18
N PHE A 141 9.02 3.62 -3.83
CA PHE A 141 8.05 2.67 -3.29
C PHE A 141 8.32 2.41 -1.81
N ASP A 142 7.27 2.36 -1.00
CA ASP A 142 7.38 1.98 0.41
C ASP A 142 7.17 0.46 0.52
N ILE A 143 8.06 -0.23 1.23
CA ILE A 143 8.02 -1.67 1.47
C ILE A 143 7.90 -1.91 2.96
N ASP A 144 6.83 -2.55 3.41
CA ASP A 144 6.70 -3.06 4.78
C ASP A 144 7.37 -4.42 4.89
N VAL A 145 8.23 -4.61 5.88
CA VAL A 145 8.94 -5.86 6.11
C VAL A 145 8.70 -6.35 7.53
N ILE A 146 8.33 -7.63 7.63
CA ILE A 146 8.16 -8.37 8.89
C ILE A 146 9.07 -9.61 8.91
N PHE A 147 9.34 -10.14 10.10
CA PHE A 147 10.08 -11.39 10.28
C PHE A 147 9.23 -12.44 11.01
N ASP A 148 8.90 -13.53 10.32
CA ASP A 148 8.10 -14.64 10.86
C ASP A 148 9.00 -15.81 11.31
N GLY A 149 9.90 -15.54 12.26
CA GLY A 149 10.74 -16.53 12.94
C GLY A 149 11.87 -17.16 12.11
N GLU A 150 11.63 -17.45 10.83
CA GLU A 150 12.58 -18.04 9.89
C GLU A 150 12.64 -17.29 8.56
N THR A 151 11.62 -16.49 8.25
CA THR A 151 11.42 -15.88 6.93
C THR A 151 11.18 -14.38 7.03
N TRP A 152 11.89 -13.62 6.20
CA TRP A 152 11.61 -12.21 5.95
C TRP A 152 10.50 -12.10 4.93
N ILE A 153 9.51 -11.25 5.21
CA ILE A 153 8.33 -11.08 4.38
C ILE A 153 8.20 -9.59 4.05
N ALA A 154 8.10 -9.25 2.77
CA ALA A 154 7.98 -7.89 2.29
C ALA A 154 6.66 -7.67 1.54
N THR A 155 5.99 -6.57 1.83
CA THR A 155 4.78 -6.10 1.15
C THR A 155 5.06 -4.72 0.55
N VAL A 156 4.83 -4.55 -0.75
CA VAL A 156 4.97 -3.22 -1.38
C VAL A 156 3.68 -2.44 -1.17
N ARG A 157 3.75 -1.33 -0.42
CA ARG A 157 2.60 -0.45 -0.21
C ARG A 157 2.10 0.10 -1.55
N ARG A 158 0.79 0.30 -1.67
CA ARG A 158 0.15 0.94 -2.85
C ARG A 158 0.34 0.19 -4.16
N LEU A 159 0.76 -1.07 -4.11
CA LEU A 159 0.69 -1.95 -5.26
C LEU A 159 -0.11 -3.19 -4.87
N PRO A 160 -1.01 -3.68 -5.73
CA PRO A 160 -1.77 -4.90 -5.49
C PRO A 160 -0.90 -6.14 -5.75
N VAL A 161 0.31 -6.17 -5.19
CA VAL A 161 1.26 -7.29 -5.37
C VAL A 161 1.27 -8.17 -4.13
N THR A 162 1.40 -9.46 -4.37
CA THR A 162 1.58 -10.47 -3.35
C THR A 162 2.90 -10.30 -2.61
N MET A 163 2.89 -10.65 -1.33
CA MET A 163 4.04 -10.62 -0.42
C MET A 163 5.24 -11.38 -1.02
N SER A 164 6.43 -10.78 -0.95
CA SER A 164 7.69 -11.46 -1.26
C SER A 164 8.27 -12.07 0.00
N THR A 165 8.78 -13.30 -0.07
CA THR A 165 9.44 -13.96 1.07
C THR A 165 10.90 -14.28 0.77
N ALA A 166 11.78 -14.20 1.76
CA ALA A 166 13.20 -14.57 1.62
C ALA A 166 13.86 -14.91 2.96
N ASP A 167 15.10 -15.36 2.90
CA ASP A 167 15.90 -15.78 4.06
C ASP A 167 16.84 -14.70 4.61
N SER A 168 16.81 -13.50 4.01
CA SER A 168 17.50 -12.28 4.46
C SER A 168 16.71 -11.03 4.07
N LEU A 169 17.01 -9.91 4.74
CA LEU A 169 16.41 -8.61 4.43
C LEU A 169 16.83 -8.12 3.03
N SER A 170 18.11 -8.25 2.68
CA SER A 170 18.60 -7.90 1.34
C SER A 170 17.88 -8.67 0.23
N ASN A 171 17.67 -9.97 0.40
CA ASN A 171 16.99 -10.81 -0.58
C ASN A 171 15.50 -10.47 -0.68
N VAL A 172 14.82 -10.21 0.46
CA VAL A 172 13.39 -9.90 0.43
C VAL A 172 13.13 -8.55 -0.26
N VAL A 173 14.01 -7.56 -0.04
CA VAL A 173 13.94 -6.24 -0.68
C VAL A 173 14.24 -6.34 -2.18
N SER A 174 15.22 -7.16 -2.58
CA SER A 174 15.49 -7.40 -4.01
C SER A 174 14.28 -8.05 -4.69
N ARG A 175 13.69 -9.09 -4.08
CA ARG A 175 12.48 -9.74 -4.62
C ARG A 175 11.30 -8.79 -4.71
N ALA A 176 11.14 -7.89 -3.75
CA ALA A 176 10.11 -6.86 -3.82
C ALA A 176 10.32 -5.90 -5.01
N ARG A 177 11.56 -5.50 -5.32
CA ARG A 177 11.86 -4.72 -6.54
C ARG A 177 11.55 -5.49 -7.82
N ASP A 178 11.90 -6.77 -7.87
CA ASP A 178 11.58 -7.64 -9.00
C ASP A 178 10.05 -7.75 -9.17
N ALA A 179 9.31 -7.88 -8.06
CA ALA A 179 7.86 -7.91 -8.07
C ALA A 179 7.26 -6.60 -8.61
N ILE A 180 7.83 -5.44 -8.25
CA ILE A 180 7.43 -4.14 -8.83
C ILE A 180 7.65 -4.17 -10.35
N THR A 181 8.83 -4.56 -10.83
CA THR A 181 9.07 -4.63 -12.29
C THR A 181 8.11 -5.57 -13.00
N HIS A 182 7.83 -6.73 -12.41
CA HIS A 182 6.91 -7.71 -12.99
C HIS A 182 5.48 -7.18 -13.12
N VAL A 183 5.02 -6.40 -12.14
CA VAL A 183 3.67 -5.81 -12.13
C VAL A 183 3.48 -4.79 -13.25
N PHE A 184 4.52 -4.06 -13.62
CA PHE A 184 4.49 -3.11 -14.73
C PHE A 184 4.95 -3.70 -16.07
N ASP A 185 5.26 -5.01 -16.11
CA ASP A 185 5.90 -5.69 -17.24
C ASP A 185 7.19 -4.94 -17.70
N ALA A 186 7.94 -4.42 -16.73
CA ALA A 186 9.19 -3.71 -16.96
C ALA A 186 10.35 -4.71 -17.17
N PRO A 187 11.38 -4.34 -17.95
CA PRO A 187 12.59 -5.14 -18.07
C PRO A 187 13.26 -5.40 -16.71
N PRO A 188 13.79 -6.62 -16.45
CA PRO A 188 14.38 -6.97 -15.15
C PRO A 188 15.51 -6.03 -14.70
N GLU A 189 16.27 -5.46 -15.64
CA GLU A 189 17.33 -4.51 -15.36
C GLU A 189 16.85 -3.24 -14.64
N VAL A 190 15.56 -2.87 -14.79
CA VAL A 190 14.97 -1.70 -14.12
C VAL A 190 14.91 -1.91 -12.61
N ALA A 191 14.81 -3.16 -12.12
CA ALA A 191 14.54 -3.46 -10.72
C ALA A 191 15.56 -2.83 -9.76
N GLN A 192 16.85 -2.83 -10.14
CA GLN A 192 17.92 -2.28 -9.31
C GLN A 192 17.89 -0.75 -9.21
N ASP A 193 17.30 -0.08 -10.19
CA ASP A 193 17.17 1.38 -10.23
C ASP A 193 15.92 1.89 -9.51
N ILE A 194 15.04 0.99 -9.06
CA ILE A 194 13.83 1.35 -8.31
C ILE A 194 14.21 1.81 -6.91
N GLN A 195 13.88 3.07 -6.63
CA GLN A 195 13.98 3.63 -5.29
C GLN A 195 12.93 2.99 -4.38
N VAL A 196 13.39 2.46 -3.25
CA VAL A 196 12.51 1.88 -2.22
C VAL A 196 12.86 2.44 -0.85
N ARG A 197 11.83 2.66 -0.03
CA ARG A 197 11.93 2.95 1.40
C ARG A 197 11.41 1.73 2.14
N VAL A 198 12.19 1.23 3.10
CA VAL A 198 11.91 -0.03 3.77
C VAL A 198 11.52 0.25 5.22
N HIS A 199 10.29 -0.11 5.56
CA HIS A 199 9.67 0.04 6.86
C HIS A 199 9.76 -1.30 7.59
N LEU A 200 10.53 -1.35 8.67
CA LEU A 200 10.67 -2.57 9.47
C LEU A 200 9.66 -2.53 10.61
N ASP A 201 8.90 -3.59 10.77
CA ASP A 201 8.13 -3.77 11.99
C ASP A 201 9.05 -4.15 13.18
N HIS A 202 8.46 -4.24 14.37
CA HIS A 202 9.19 -4.62 15.58
C HIS A 202 9.89 -6.00 15.48
N THR A 203 9.30 -6.98 14.79
CA THR A 203 9.90 -8.32 14.64
C THR A 203 11.11 -8.29 13.73
N ALA A 204 11.01 -7.60 12.60
CA ALA A 204 12.09 -7.41 11.64
C ALA A 204 13.23 -6.55 12.21
N ALA A 205 12.90 -5.46 12.90
CA ALA A 205 13.89 -4.58 13.53
C ALA A 205 14.71 -5.30 14.61
N ALA A 206 14.13 -6.26 15.32
CA ALA A 206 14.83 -7.03 16.35
C ALA A 206 15.89 -8.01 15.79
N MET A 207 15.88 -8.27 14.48
CA MET A 207 16.78 -9.21 13.81
C MET A 207 18.00 -8.54 13.14
N LEU A 208 18.10 -7.21 13.21
CA LEU A 208 19.27 -6.44 12.76
C LEU A 208 20.40 -6.47 13.79
#